data_AF-A0A1C6UQR7-F1
#
_entry.id   AF-A0A1C6UQR7-F1
#
_cell.length_a   1.000
_cell.length_b   1.000
_cell.length_c   1.000
_cell.angle_alpha   90.00
_cell.angle_beta   90.00
_cell.angle_gamma   90.00
#
_symmetry.space_group_name_H-M   'P 1'
#
loop_
_entity.id
_entity.type
_entity.pdbx_description
1 polymer ?
#
loop_
_entity_poly.entity_id
_entity_poly.type
_entity_poly.pdbx_seq_one_letter_code
_entity_poly.pdbx_strand_id
1 'polypeptide(L)'
;MGMALIRSVILDGPDFTAEAFYGVVGVGPHVRVRASDAPAAGFRSFVLSLVASRPKVATSAKKDTDPATRQIDDIVPLRGVADVKASKQFYVDRGLAVAKSFGSRYVESATPESSVTLALYGRRAAAKDAGAYPDGTGSHRIVIGSDAGPFTDPDGFAWEA
;
A
#
# COMPACT_ATOMS: atom_id res chain seq x y z
N MET A 1 22.25 9.93 -4.37
CA MET A 1 21.49 8.67 -4.56
C MET A 1 20.21 9.05 -5.30
N GLY A 2 19.82 8.30 -6.35
CA GLY A 2 18.62 8.60 -7.14
C GLY A 2 17.33 8.38 -6.35
N MET A 3 16.23 8.99 -6.79
CA MET A 3 14.90 8.78 -6.20
C MET A 3 14.42 7.36 -6.52
N ALA A 4 13.87 6.68 -5.52
CA ALA A 4 13.29 5.35 -5.69
C ALA A 4 11.78 5.43 -5.96
N LEU A 5 11.30 4.59 -6.87
CA LEU A 5 9.92 4.45 -7.31
C LEU A 5 9.34 3.09 -6.89
N ILE A 6 8.15 3.14 -6.31
CA ILE A 6 7.33 1.95 -6.06
C ILE A 6 6.67 1.55 -7.38
N ARG A 7 6.77 0.28 -7.76
CA ARG A 7 6.25 -0.22 -9.04
C ARG A 7 5.00 -1.08 -8.88
N SER A 8 4.93 -1.85 -7.80
CA SER A 8 3.83 -2.78 -7.59
C SER A 8 3.59 -3.12 -6.12
N VAL A 9 2.40 -3.64 -5.85
CA VAL A 9 2.03 -4.30 -4.61
C VAL A 9 1.84 -5.79 -4.90
N ILE A 10 2.47 -6.65 -4.11
CA ILE A 10 2.31 -8.10 -4.21
C ILE A 10 1.49 -8.55 -3.00
N LEU A 11 0.39 -9.24 -3.24
CA LEU A 11 -0.47 -9.81 -2.22
C LEU A 11 -0.20 -11.31 -2.12
N ASP A 12 0.27 -11.76 -0.96
CA ASP A 12 0.53 -13.17 -0.72
C ASP A 12 -0.78 -13.85 -0.26
N GLY A 13 -1.23 -14.91 -0.94
CA GLY A 13 -2.52 -15.54 -0.70
C GLY A 13 -2.55 -17.03 -1.06
N PRO A 14 -3.58 -17.77 -0.63
CA PRO A 14 -3.63 -19.21 -0.85
C PRO A 14 -4.05 -19.63 -2.27
N ASP A 15 -4.65 -18.77 -3.10
CA ASP A 15 -5.20 -19.16 -4.41
C ASP A 15 -5.06 -18.09 -5.50
N PHE A 16 -4.95 -18.54 -6.76
CA PHE A 16 -4.82 -17.71 -7.98
C PHE A 16 -6.13 -17.07 -8.47
N THR A 17 -7.25 -17.37 -7.80
CA THR A 17 -8.57 -16.77 -8.08
C THR A 17 -8.58 -15.27 -7.79
N ALA A 18 -7.66 -14.80 -6.95
CA ALA A 18 -7.48 -13.40 -6.63
C ALA A 18 -6.95 -12.60 -7.83
N GLU A 19 -6.04 -13.13 -8.65
CA GLU A 19 -5.52 -12.46 -9.86
C GLU A 19 -6.65 -12.15 -10.85
N ALA A 20 -7.53 -13.12 -11.10
CA ALA A 20 -8.68 -12.92 -11.97
C ALA A 20 -9.62 -11.83 -11.43
N PHE A 21 -9.86 -11.82 -10.12
CA PHE A 21 -10.63 -10.77 -9.44
C PHE A 21 -9.96 -9.39 -9.59
N TYR A 22 -8.66 -9.27 -9.33
CA TYR A 22 -7.91 -8.03 -9.47
C TYR A 22 -7.81 -7.52 -10.92
N GLY A 23 -7.78 -8.45 -11.88
CA GLY A 23 -7.93 -8.14 -13.30
C GLY A 23 -9.29 -7.53 -13.62
N VAL A 24 -10.38 -8.09 -13.07
CA VAL A 24 -11.74 -7.55 -13.23
C VAL A 24 -11.89 -6.17 -12.58
N VAL A 25 -11.27 -5.95 -11.42
CA VAL A 25 -11.25 -4.65 -10.71
C VAL A 25 -10.39 -3.60 -11.43
N GLY A 26 -9.48 -4.01 -12.32
CA GLY A 26 -8.66 -3.11 -13.13
C GLY A 26 -7.31 -2.73 -12.50
N VAL A 27 -6.89 -3.41 -11.43
CA VAL A 27 -5.63 -3.13 -10.72
C VAL A 27 -4.47 -4.06 -11.11
N GLY A 28 -4.72 -5.02 -12.00
CA GLY A 28 -3.75 -6.02 -12.45
C GLY A 28 -2.38 -5.49 -12.93
N PRO A 29 -2.26 -4.30 -13.54
CA PRO A 29 -0.94 -3.74 -13.89
C PRO A 29 -0.02 -3.47 -12.68
N HIS A 30 -0.60 -3.26 -11.49
CA HIS A 30 0.13 -2.83 -10.30
C HIS A 30 -0.01 -3.78 -9.11
N VAL A 31 -1.03 -4.66 -9.12
CA VAL A 31 -1.25 -5.70 -8.10
C VAL A 31 -0.90 -7.05 -8.67
N ARG A 32 0.05 -7.73 -8.04
CA ARG A 32 0.40 -9.12 -8.31
C ARG A 32 -0.05 -9.97 -7.13
N VAL A 33 -0.29 -11.26 -7.37
CA VAL A 33 -0.57 -12.21 -6.31
C VAL A 33 0.48 -13.31 -6.34
N ARG A 34 0.84 -13.82 -5.17
CA ARG A 34 1.82 -14.89 -5.02
C ARG A 34 1.30 -15.90 -4.00
N ALA A 35 1.48 -17.18 -4.30
CA ALA A 35 1.08 -18.25 -3.41
C ALA A 35 1.86 -18.20 -2.08
N SER A 36 1.15 -18.30 -0.96
CA SER A 36 1.79 -18.35 0.37
C SER A 36 0.92 -19.05 1.41
N ASP A 37 1.53 -20.05 2.06
CA ASP A 37 0.96 -20.76 3.21
C ASP A 37 1.41 -20.18 4.56
N ALA A 38 2.08 -19.02 4.56
CA ALA A 38 2.59 -18.41 5.77
C ALA A 38 1.45 -18.13 6.78
N PRO A 39 1.55 -18.60 8.03
CA PRO A 39 0.51 -18.42 9.03
C PRO A 39 0.36 -16.94 9.41
N ALA A 40 -0.88 -16.52 9.58
CA ALA A 40 -1.23 -15.16 9.97
C ALA A 40 -2.65 -15.13 10.56
N ALA A 41 -2.85 -14.30 11.58
CA ALA A 41 -4.14 -14.12 12.23
C ALA A 41 -4.35 -12.66 12.63
N GLY A 42 -5.61 -12.22 12.63
CA GLY A 42 -5.98 -10.84 12.99
C GLY A 42 -5.59 -9.81 11.93
N PHE A 43 -5.41 -8.56 12.37
CA PHE A 43 -5.07 -7.46 11.47
C PHE A 43 -3.63 -7.56 10.97
N ARG A 44 -3.46 -7.55 9.64
CA ARG A 44 -2.17 -7.69 8.97
C ARG A 44 -1.37 -6.39 8.89
N SER A 45 -1.78 -5.37 9.63
CA SER A 45 -1.11 -4.06 9.68
C SER A 45 -1.13 -3.29 8.35
N PHE A 46 -2.00 -3.63 7.40
CA PHE A 46 -2.17 -2.85 6.18
C PHE A 46 -3.64 -2.80 5.74
N VAL A 47 -3.96 -1.75 5.00
CA VAL A 47 -5.21 -1.59 4.24
C VAL A 47 -4.82 -1.20 2.82
N LEU A 48 -5.40 -1.85 1.82
CA LEU A 48 -5.24 -1.43 0.43
C LEU A 48 -6.39 -0.51 0.05
N SER A 49 -6.08 0.75 -0.20
CA SER A 49 -7.04 1.69 -0.79
C SER A 49 -6.72 1.85 -2.27
N LEU A 50 -7.76 1.99 -3.08
CA LEU A 50 -7.65 2.34 -4.50
C LEU A 50 -8.15 3.77 -4.66
N VAL A 51 -7.58 4.51 -5.60
CA VAL A 51 -8.07 5.81 -6.02
C VAL A 51 -8.46 5.64 -7.48
N ALA A 52 -9.76 5.69 -7.72
CA ALA A 52 -10.32 5.61 -9.05
C ALA A 52 -11.05 6.92 -9.36
N SER A 53 -11.13 7.23 -10.64
CA SER A 53 -12.05 8.23 -11.13
C SER A 53 -13.48 7.64 -11.09
N ARG A 54 -14.09 7.69 -9.90
CA ARG A 54 -15.48 7.27 -9.56
C ARG A 54 -15.69 5.75 -9.47
N PRO A 55 -16.87 5.28 -9.00
CA PRO A 55 -17.37 5.23 -7.63
C PRO A 55 -17.14 3.82 -7.01
N LYS A 56 -16.61 3.57 -5.82
CA LYS A 56 -16.11 4.40 -4.74
C LYS A 56 -15.02 3.58 -4.03
N VAL A 57 -13.79 3.83 -4.44
CA VAL A 57 -12.59 3.79 -3.62
C VAL A 57 -12.05 5.24 -3.67
N ALA A 58 -11.35 5.74 -2.65
CA ALA A 58 -11.15 7.18 -2.39
C ALA A 58 -10.95 7.99 -3.68
N THR A 59 -11.84 8.94 -4.01
CA THR A 59 -11.72 9.72 -5.25
C THR A 59 -10.95 11.02 -5.00
N SER A 60 -10.01 11.37 -5.89
CA SER A 60 -9.28 12.64 -5.86
C SER A 60 -10.09 13.81 -6.45
N ALA A 61 -11.20 13.52 -7.14
CA ALA A 61 -12.01 14.50 -7.84
C ALA A 61 -13.14 15.05 -6.95
N LYS A 62 -13.31 16.37 -6.95
CA LYS A 62 -14.33 17.07 -6.14
C LYS A 62 -15.72 17.11 -6.77
N LYS A 63 -15.88 16.85 -8.08
CA LYS A 63 -17.13 17.05 -8.82
C LYS A 63 -17.42 15.97 -9.84
N ASP A 64 -18.73 15.73 -9.98
CA ASP A 64 -19.59 14.87 -10.82
C ASP A 64 -19.69 15.14 -12.36
N THR A 65 -18.71 14.93 -13.27
CA THR A 65 -18.79 15.49 -14.66
C THR A 65 -18.76 14.51 -15.84
N ASP A 66 -18.32 13.25 -15.72
CA ASP A 66 -18.09 12.36 -16.88
C ASP A 66 -18.44 10.89 -16.59
N PRO A 67 -18.72 10.05 -17.62
CA PRO A 67 -19.05 8.63 -17.45
C PRO A 67 -17.96 7.84 -16.70
N ALA A 68 -18.39 6.90 -15.86
CA ALA A 68 -17.48 6.06 -15.08
C ALA A 68 -16.60 5.18 -15.99
N THR A 69 -15.31 5.10 -15.67
CA THR A 69 -14.35 4.23 -16.34
C THR A 69 -13.79 3.19 -15.37
N ARG A 70 -13.06 2.19 -15.89
CA ARG A 70 -12.29 1.24 -15.06
C ARG A 70 -10.85 1.70 -14.81
N GLN A 71 -10.55 2.97 -15.06
CA GLN A 71 -9.20 3.51 -14.84
C GLN A 71 -8.95 3.69 -13.34
N ILE A 72 -7.82 3.15 -12.89
CA ILE A 72 -7.32 3.34 -11.53
C ILE A 72 -6.16 4.32 -11.63
N ASP A 73 -6.31 5.45 -10.95
CA ASP A 73 -5.33 6.54 -11.02
C ASP A 73 -4.18 6.28 -10.04
N ASP A 74 -4.50 5.74 -8.85
CA ASP A 74 -3.54 5.45 -7.79
C ASP A 74 -3.96 4.24 -6.95
N ILE A 75 -2.99 3.54 -6.41
CA ILE A 75 -3.12 2.44 -5.46
C ILE A 75 -2.34 2.83 -4.22
N VAL A 76 -3.05 2.94 -3.09
CA VAL A 76 -2.49 3.40 -1.84
C VAL A 76 -2.43 2.25 -0.84
N PRO A 77 -1.33 1.47 -0.80
CA PRO A 77 -1.07 0.59 0.32
C PRO A 77 -0.80 1.42 1.58
N LEU A 78 -1.80 1.47 2.48
CA LEU A 78 -1.69 2.14 3.76
C LEU A 78 -1.17 1.17 4.81
N ARG A 79 -0.01 1.47 5.39
CA ARG A 79 0.62 0.66 6.43
C ARG A 79 0.36 1.22 7.82
N GLY A 80 -0.06 0.35 8.72
CA GLY A 80 -0.13 0.58 10.15
C GLY A 80 1.21 0.28 10.82
N VAL A 81 2.00 1.31 11.09
CA VAL A 81 3.34 1.22 11.69
C VAL A 81 3.34 1.55 13.18
N ALA A 82 4.35 1.05 13.90
CA ALA A 82 4.57 1.34 15.31
C ALA A 82 5.01 2.79 15.54
N ASP A 83 5.90 3.32 14.70
CA ASP A 83 6.38 4.70 14.77
C ASP A 83 6.47 5.33 13.37
N VAL A 84 5.50 6.20 13.06
CA VAL A 84 5.40 6.89 11.76
C VAL A 84 6.63 7.75 11.46
N LYS A 85 7.27 8.36 12.46
CA LYS A 85 8.44 9.22 12.23
C LYS A 85 9.66 8.37 11.88
N ALA A 86 9.87 7.28 12.63
CA ALA A 86 10.97 6.36 12.38
C ALA A 86 10.82 5.69 11.00
N SER A 87 9.64 5.17 10.68
CA SER A 87 9.39 4.54 9.38
C SER A 87 9.50 5.53 8.23
N LYS A 88 9.01 6.79 8.39
CA LYS A 88 9.24 7.85 7.39
C LYS A 88 10.73 8.07 7.12
N GLN A 89 11.53 8.25 8.17
CA GLN A 89 12.97 8.50 8.01
C GLN A 89 13.65 7.33 7.31
N PHE A 90 13.31 6.10 7.73
CA PHE A 90 13.83 4.86 7.13
C PHE A 90 13.61 4.79 5.61
N TYR A 91 12.44 5.23 5.13
CA TYR A 91 12.12 5.27 3.71
C TYR A 91 12.79 6.42 2.96
N VAL A 92 12.86 7.60 3.55
CA VAL A 92 13.57 8.76 2.97
C VAL A 92 15.05 8.44 2.79
N ASP A 93 15.67 7.78 3.75
CA ASP A 93 17.08 7.34 3.68
C ASP A 93 17.32 6.33 2.55
N ARG A 94 16.26 5.71 2.01
CA ARG A 94 16.27 4.78 0.87
C ARG A 94 15.79 5.42 -0.43
N GLY A 95 15.63 6.74 -0.46
CA GLY A 95 15.31 7.48 -1.67
C GLY A 95 13.81 7.61 -1.97
N LEU A 96 12.92 7.17 -1.07
CA LEU A 96 11.49 7.44 -1.21
C LEU A 96 11.20 8.89 -0.81
N ALA A 97 10.89 9.72 -1.81
CA ALA A 97 10.49 11.10 -1.57
C ALA A 97 9.12 11.17 -0.86
N VAL A 98 8.92 12.20 -0.03
CA VAL A 98 7.66 12.45 0.69
C VAL A 98 6.86 13.52 -0.03
N ALA A 99 5.62 13.23 -0.41
CA ALA A 99 4.70 14.21 -0.97
C ALA A 99 3.86 14.92 0.11
N LYS A 100 3.45 14.18 1.15
CA LYS A 100 2.62 14.72 2.23
C LYS A 100 3.06 14.14 3.57
N SER A 101 3.07 14.97 4.62
CA SER A 101 3.43 14.54 5.97
C SER A 101 2.71 15.38 7.01
N PHE A 102 1.94 14.73 7.89
CA PHE A 102 1.26 15.33 9.04
C PHE A 102 1.87 14.83 10.35
N GLY A 103 3.15 15.15 10.56
CA GLY A 103 3.89 14.80 11.78
C GLY A 103 4.01 13.28 11.97
N SER A 104 3.61 12.79 13.15
CA SER A 104 3.59 11.36 13.48
C SER A 104 2.27 10.67 13.16
N ARG A 105 1.32 11.37 12.51
CA ARG A 105 -0.01 10.80 12.25
C ARG A 105 -0.13 10.20 10.87
N TYR A 106 0.49 10.81 9.86
CA TYR A 106 0.33 10.41 8.46
C TYR A 106 1.51 10.81 7.60
N VAL A 107 1.85 9.99 6.62
CA VAL A 107 2.81 10.29 5.56
C VAL A 107 2.36 9.63 4.25
N GLU A 108 2.55 10.31 3.13
CA GLU A 108 2.44 9.75 1.77
C GLU A 108 3.78 9.93 1.05
N SER A 109 4.24 8.89 0.34
CA SER A 109 5.34 8.99 -0.61
C SER A 109 4.93 9.79 -1.84
N ALA A 110 5.90 10.36 -2.53
CA ALA A 110 5.68 10.92 -3.86
C ALA A 110 5.60 9.80 -4.91
N THR A 111 4.78 10.03 -5.93
CA THR A 111 4.54 9.10 -7.04
C THR A 111 4.69 9.72 -8.42
N PRO A 112 5.69 10.59 -8.67
CA PRO A 112 5.93 11.04 -10.03
C PRO A 112 6.34 9.80 -10.85
N GLU A 113 5.54 9.43 -11.86
CA GLU A 113 5.77 8.27 -12.75
C GLU A 113 5.28 6.89 -12.25
N SER A 114 4.57 6.82 -11.12
CA SER A 114 3.94 5.57 -10.65
C SER A 114 2.50 5.81 -10.18
N SER A 115 1.66 4.78 -10.28
CA SER A 115 0.30 4.76 -9.71
C SER A 115 0.26 4.03 -8.36
N VAL A 116 1.37 3.97 -7.62
CA VAL A 116 1.42 3.34 -6.29
C VAL A 116 2.00 4.27 -5.23
N THR A 117 1.12 4.83 -4.40
CA THR A 117 1.49 5.72 -3.28
C THR A 117 1.57 4.96 -1.96
N LEU A 118 2.75 4.83 -1.36
CA LEU A 118 2.86 4.30 0.00
C LEU A 118 2.37 5.32 1.01
N ALA A 119 1.41 4.93 1.85
CA ALA A 119 0.92 5.73 2.96
C ALA A 119 1.24 5.07 4.31
N LEU A 120 1.52 5.89 5.33
CA LEU A 120 1.83 5.43 6.69
C LEU A 120 0.84 6.00 7.70
N TYR A 121 0.30 5.15 8.56
CA TYR A 121 -0.49 5.49 9.74
C TYR A 121 0.05 4.78 10.97
N GLY A 122 -0.23 5.33 12.16
CA GLY A 122 -0.07 4.55 13.39
C GLY A 122 -0.98 3.31 13.36
N ARG A 123 -0.46 2.14 13.77
CA ARG A 123 -1.16 0.84 13.69
C ARG A 123 -2.62 0.88 14.17
N ARG A 124 -2.91 1.55 15.29
CA ARG A 124 -4.28 1.68 15.82
C ARG A 124 -5.22 2.44 14.88
N ALA A 125 -4.74 3.49 14.22
CA ALA A 125 -5.54 4.25 13.27
C ALA A 125 -5.81 3.42 12.00
N ALA A 126 -4.79 2.74 11.48
CA ALA A 126 -4.95 1.83 10.35
C ALA A 126 -5.93 0.68 10.65
N ALA A 127 -5.87 0.09 11.84
CA ALA A 127 -6.79 -0.96 12.27
C ALA A 127 -8.23 -0.46 12.38
N LYS A 128 -8.42 0.76 12.92
CA LYS A 128 -9.72 1.41 12.97
C LYS A 128 -10.31 1.62 11.57
N ASP A 129 -9.51 2.09 10.62
CA ASP A 129 -9.94 2.27 9.24
C ASP A 129 -10.25 0.93 8.55
N ALA A 130 -9.55 -0.13 8.92
CA ALA A 130 -9.82 -1.50 8.47
C ALA A 130 -11.06 -2.13 9.11
N GLY A 131 -11.68 -1.49 10.12
CA GLY A 131 -12.73 -2.10 10.92
C GLY A 131 -12.26 -3.32 11.73
N ALA A 132 -10.96 -3.39 12.05
CA ALA A 132 -10.33 -4.53 12.72
C ALA A 132 -9.79 -4.15 14.11
N TYR A 133 -9.52 -5.17 14.93
CA TYR A 133 -8.76 -4.97 16.16
C TYR A 133 -7.27 -4.72 15.81
N PRO A 134 -6.55 -3.83 16.52
CA PRO A 134 -5.16 -3.51 16.20
C PRO A 134 -4.17 -4.66 16.41
N ASP A 135 -4.60 -5.72 17.10
CA ASP A 135 -3.78 -6.88 17.36
C ASP A 135 -3.81 -7.85 16.17
N GLY A 136 -2.65 -8.43 15.90
CA GLY A 136 -2.44 -9.38 14.83
C GLY A 136 -1.01 -9.92 14.90
N THR A 137 -0.84 -11.16 14.42
CA THR A 137 0.44 -11.88 14.49
C THR A 137 0.70 -12.62 13.18
N GLY A 138 1.98 -12.87 12.89
CA GLY A 138 2.40 -13.61 11.71
C GLY A 138 2.51 -12.72 10.47
N SER A 139 2.41 -13.32 9.29
CA SER A 139 2.72 -12.65 8.03
C SER A 139 1.77 -11.48 7.70
N HIS A 140 2.36 -10.36 7.31
CA HIS A 140 1.64 -9.23 6.73
C HIS A 140 0.98 -9.57 5.39
N ARG A 141 1.47 -10.59 4.67
CA ARG A 141 0.97 -11.01 3.35
C ARG A 141 0.85 -9.90 2.30
N ILE A 142 1.70 -8.89 2.44
CA ILE A 142 1.88 -7.83 1.45
C ILE A 142 3.37 -7.56 1.31
N VAL A 143 3.83 -7.44 0.07
CA VAL A 143 5.19 -7.07 -0.30
C VAL A 143 5.15 -5.92 -1.29
N ILE A 144 6.11 -5.00 -1.20
CA ILE A 144 6.22 -3.88 -2.15
C ILE A 144 7.36 -4.17 -3.12
N GLY A 145 7.06 -4.10 -4.42
CA GLY A 145 8.07 -4.11 -5.48
C GLY A 145 8.52 -2.69 -5.78
N SER A 146 9.81 -2.40 -5.63
CA SER A 146 10.39 -1.08 -5.92
C SER A 146 11.84 -1.18 -6.39
N ASP A 147 12.32 -0.12 -7.04
CA ASP A 147 13.72 -0.02 -7.46
C ASP A 147 14.69 0.33 -6.30
N ALA A 148 14.20 0.46 -5.06
CA ALA A 148 15.04 0.60 -3.87
C ALA A 148 15.75 -0.71 -3.48
N GLY A 149 15.41 -1.83 -4.15
CA GLY A 149 15.97 -3.15 -3.89
C GLY A 149 15.33 -3.85 -2.68
N PRO A 150 15.76 -5.09 -2.38
CA PRO A 150 15.16 -5.89 -1.33
C PRO A 150 15.57 -5.43 0.07
N PHE A 151 14.60 -5.28 0.97
CA PHE A 151 14.83 -5.04 2.39
C PHE A 151 13.61 -5.40 3.24
N THR A 152 13.77 -5.39 4.56
CA THR A 152 12.67 -5.45 5.53
C THR A 152 12.60 -4.15 6.29
N ASP A 153 11.40 -3.56 6.39
CA ASP A 153 11.21 -2.31 7.14
C ASP A 153 11.20 -2.55 8.66
N PRO A 154 11.23 -1.50 9.49
CA PRO A 154 11.24 -1.64 10.95
C PRO A 154 10.04 -2.38 11.55
N ASP A 155 8.93 -2.44 10.80
CA ASP A 155 7.68 -3.09 11.21
C ASP A 155 7.57 -4.53 10.65
N GLY A 156 8.57 -5.02 9.91
CA GLY A 156 8.63 -6.40 9.40
C GLY A 156 8.03 -6.57 7.99
N PHE A 157 7.69 -5.50 7.28
CA PHE A 157 7.20 -5.60 5.91
C PHE A 157 8.35 -5.82 4.93
N ALA A 158 8.19 -6.79 4.04
CA ALA A 158 9.15 -7.10 3.01
C ALA A 158 9.02 -6.16 1.79
N TRP A 159 10.17 -5.93 1.16
CA TRP A 159 10.35 -5.22 -0.09
C TRP A 159 11.19 -6.06 -1.04
N GLU A 160 10.90 -5.98 -2.33
CA GLU A 160 11.54 -6.73 -3.41
C GLU A 160 11.79 -5.79 -4.61
N ALA A 161 12.62 -6.24 -5.56
CA ALA A 161 12.96 -5.51 -6.79
C ALA A 161 11.93 -5.74 -7.91
#